data_AF-A0A7W1BU75-F1
#
_entry.id   AF-A0A7W1BU75-F1
#
_cell.length_a   1.000
_cell.length_b   1.000
_cell.length_c   1.000
_cell.angle_alpha   90.00
_cell.angle_beta   90.00
_cell.angle_gamma   90.00
#
_symmetry.space_group_name_H-M   'P 1'
#
loop_
_entity.id
_entity.type
_entity.pdbx_description
1 polymer ?
#
loop_
_entity_poly.entity_id
_entity_poly.type
_entity_poly.pdbx_seq_one_letter_code
_entity_poly.pdbx_strand_id
1 'polypeptide(L)'
;RFLRLWDSRGRLPYDERPHDEINWRMLYVRLTEMHAVELVALTLYEWPDASFDVHRDLARHLWDEARHSMFGEAWFETHGIDWQTVPHDLSFASYPNTELEPNERYALLYAAEHTAMRRDGKRAQHEAAAASGDALATLYQDFDWADEVLHVHLARRVLLAHVYETTKELDEAADRLWEAFDRIPEADRALPRSDWWDEFYAGVRSYSTVSPR
;
A
#
# COMPACT_ATOMS: atom_id res chain seq x y z
N ARG A 1 -23.24 1.46 0.45
CA ARG A 1 -23.13 2.89 0.84
C ARG A 1 -21.73 3.42 0.42
N PHE A 2 -21.28 3.08 -0.79
CA PHE A 2 -19.95 3.39 -1.35
C PHE A 2 -20.06 4.45 -2.48
N LEU A 3 -20.96 5.42 -2.32
CA LEU A 3 -21.50 6.23 -3.43
C LEU A 3 -20.73 7.52 -3.73
N ARG A 4 -19.48 7.62 -3.32
CA ARG A 4 -18.54 8.60 -3.89
C ARG A 4 -17.19 7.92 -4.03
N LEU A 5 -16.96 7.38 -5.23
CA LEU A 5 -15.65 6.96 -5.70
C LEU A 5 -14.74 8.18 -5.65
N TRP A 6 -13.71 8.13 -4.81
CA TRP A 6 -12.77 9.24 -4.66
C TRP A 6 -11.51 8.93 -5.47
N ASP A 7 -11.44 9.56 -6.63
CA ASP A 7 -10.25 9.68 -7.50
C ASP A 7 -9.18 10.55 -6.82
N SER A 8 -8.62 10.12 -5.69
CA SER A 8 -7.63 10.96 -5.02
C SER A 8 -6.53 10.17 -4.32
N ARG A 9 -5.43 9.96 -5.05
CA ARG A 9 -4.13 10.26 -4.45
C ARG A 9 -4.11 11.76 -4.17
N GLY A 10 -4.47 12.17 -2.96
CA GLY A 10 -4.05 13.49 -2.45
C GLY A 10 -2.55 13.64 -2.74
N ARG A 11 -2.06 14.85 -3.05
CA ARG A 11 -0.63 15.01 -3.39
C ARG A 11 0.22 14.31 -2.32
N LEU A 12 1.11 13.41 -2.76
CA LEU A 12 2.06 12.80 -1.83
C LEU A 12 2.96 13.95 -1.33
N PRO A 13 3.07 14.16 -0.02
CA PRO A 13 3.92 15.21 0.53
C PRO A 13 5.37 14.78 0.38
N TYR A 14 5.97 15.07 -0.77
CA TYR A 14 7.42 15.02 -0.94
C TYR A 14 7.88 16.43 -1.32
N ASP A 15 7.89 17.28 -0.29
CA ASP A 15 8.98 18.16 0.11
C ASP A 15 8.46 19.19 1.15
N GLU A 16 9.23 19.43 2.23
CA GLU A 16 8.97 20.42 3.30
C GLU A 16 7.68 20.27 4.16
N ARG A 17 7.25 19.04 4.49
CA ARG A 17 6.17 18.81 5.49
C ARG A 17 6.73 18.33 6.85
N PRO A 18 6.06 18.66 7.98
CA PRO A 18 6.50 18.19 9.29
C PRO A 18 6.31 16.66 9.46
N HIS A 19 7.13 16.05 10.32
CA HIS A 19 7.21 14.58 10.46
C HIS A 19 5.91 13.93 10.92
N ASP A 20 5.08 14.65 11.69
CA ASP A 20 3.74 14.21 12.08
C ASP A 20 2.84 14.01 10.85
N GLU A 21 2.81 14.97 9.93
CA GLU A 21 2.02 14.89 8.70
C GLU A 21 2.48 13.73 7.80
N ILE A 22 3.80 13.54 7.68
CA ILE A 22 4.37 12.42 6.93
C ILE A 22 3.95 11.09 7.56
N ASN A 23 4.05 10.95 8.88
CA ASN A 23 3.65 9.76 9.61
C ASN A 23 2.16 9.45 9.39
N TRP A 24 1.30 10.44 9.53
CA TRP A 24 -0.15 10.31 9.31
C TRP A 24 -0.46 9.87 7.89
N ARG A 25 0.27 10.42 6.91
CA ARG A 25 0.12 10.00 5.52
C ARG A 25 0.50 8.53 5.33
N MET A 26 1.55 8.05 5.99
CA MET A 26 1.94 6.65 5.89
C MET A 26 0.89 5.72 6.50
N LEU A 27 0.22 6.12 7.57
CA LEU A 27 -0.84 5.30 8.16
C LEU A 27 -2.16 5.35 7.39
N TYR A 28 -2.42 6.47 6.69
CA TYR A 28 -3.42 6.49 5.63
C TYR A 28 -3.07 5.50 4.50
N VAL A 29 -1.81 5.44 4.06
CA VAL A 29 -1.39 4.46 3.05
C VAL A 29 -1.63 3.04 3.56
N ARG A 30 -1.25 2.72 4.80
CA ARG A 30 -1.56 1.44 5.44
C ARG A 30 -3.05 1.13 5.38
N LEU A 31 -3.91 2.05 5.82
CA LEU A 31 -5.38 1.88 5.76
C LEU A 31 -5.86 1.45 4.35
N THR A 32 -5.24 2.00 3.30
CA THR A 32 -5.58 1.69 1.89
C THR A 32 -4.96 0.40 1.33
N GLU A 33 -4.11 -0.33 2.05
CA GLU A 33 -3.47 -1.56 1.56
C GLU A 33 -4.44 -2.76 1.45
N MET A 34 -5.73 -2.57 1.77
CA MET A 34 -6.78 -3.51 1.40
C MET A 34 -6.79 -3.84 -0.11
N HIS A 35 -6.27 -2.95 -0.97
CA HIS A 35 -6.09 -3.27 -2.40
C HIS A 35 -5.11 -4.41 -2.65
N ALA A 36 -4.01 -4.50 -1.87
CA ALA A 36 -3.06 -5.60 -1.98
C ALA A 36 -3.70 -6.91 -1.49
N VAL A 37 -4.52 -6.85 -0.44
CA VAL A 37 -5.32 -8.00 0.02
C VAL A 37 -6.23 -8.53 -1.08
N GLU A 38 -6.99 -7.64 -1.73
CA GLU A 38 -7.88 -8.00 -2.84
C GLU A 38 -7.10 -8.62 -4.00
N LEU A 39 -5.95 -8.02 -4.35
CA LEU A 39 -5.07 -8.50 -5.40
C LEU A 39 -4.62 -9.95 -5.15
N VAL A 40 -4.07 -10.22 -3.96
CA VAL A 40 -3.57 -11.55 -3.60
C VAL A 40 -4.72 -12.55 -3.45
N ALA A 41 -5.87 -12.12 -2.94
CA ALA A 41 -7.07 -12.96 -2.83
C ALA A 41 -7.58 -13.41 -4.21
N LEU A 42 -7.58 -12.51 -5.19
CA LEU A 42 -7.96 -12.85 -6.56
C LEU A 42 -6.94 -13.79 -7.19
N THR A 43 -5.64 -13.58 -6.98
CA THR A 43 -4.61 -14.52 -7.45
C THR A 43 -4.81 -15.93 -6.87
N LEU A 44 -5.10 -16.05 -5.58
CA LEU A 44 -5.44 -17.34 -4.95
C LEU A 44 -6.68 -17.99 -5.59
N TYR A 45 -7.70 -17.21 -5.90
CA TYR A 45 -8.94 -17.69 -6.51
C TYR A 45 -8.74 -18.14 -7.97
N GLU A 46 -7.93 -17.41 -8.72
CA GLU A 46 -7.70 -17.64 -10.16
C GLU A 46 -6.65 -18.72 -10.44
N TRP A 47 -5.88 -19.15 -9.44
CA TRP A 47 -4.90 -20.24 -9.55
C TRP A 47 -5.31 -21.47 -8.72
N PRO A 48 -6.46 -22.13 -9.00
CA PRO A 48 -6.92 -23.27 -8.22
C PRO A 48 -6.00 -24.49 -8.35
N ASP A 49 -5.28 -24.61 -9.47
CA ASP A 49 -4.40 -25.74 -9.79
C ASP A 49 -2.94 -25.52 -9.34
N ALA A 50 -2.63 -24.40 -8.69
CA ALA A 50 -1.30 -24.16 -8.15
C ALA A 50 -0.94 -25.18 -7.04
N SER A 51 0.36 -25.34 -6.80
CA SER A 51 0.83 -26.25 -5.77
C SER A 51 0.47 -25.74 -4.37
N PHE A 52 0.42 -26.65 -3.39
CA PHE A 52 0.22 -26.28 -1.99
C PHE A 52 1.23 -25.22 -1.50
N ASP A 53 2.49 -25.33 -1.92
CA ASP A 53 3.52 -24.35 -1.52
C ASP A 53 3.21 -22.95 -2.07
N VAL A 54 2.68 -22.86 -3.30
CA VAL A 54 2.23 -21.59 -3.87
C VAL A 54 1.04 -21.03 -3.08
N HIS A 55 0.02 -21.83 -2.81
CA HIS A 55 -1.14 -21.39 -2.01
C HIS A 55 -0.75 -20.96 -0.59
N ARG A 56 0.13 -21.70 0.07
CA ARG A 56 0.63 -21.36 1.41
C ARG A 56 1.32 -20.00 1.40
N ASP A 57 2.19 -19.77 0.42
CA ASP A 57 2.96 -18.53 0.34
C ASP A 57 2.07 -17.33 0.01
N LEU A 58 1.12 -17.49 -0.94
CA LEU A 58 0.12 -16.48 -1.23
C LEU A 58 -0.79 -16.20 -0.02
N ALA A 59 -1.22 -17.23 0.71
CA ALA A 59 -2.04 -17.04 1.90
C ALA A 59 -1.28 -16.32 3.03
N ARG A 60 0.04 -16.58 3.15
CA ARG A 60 0.88 -15.84 4.09
C ARG A 60 0.98 -14.37 3.70
N HIS A 61 1.26 -14.10 2.42
CA HIS A 61 1.34 -12.75 1.89
C HIS A 61 0.02 -11.99 2.08
N LEU A 62 -1.11 -12.61 1.73
CA LEU A 62 -2.45 -12.04 1.94
C LEU A 62 -2.71 -11.63 3.41
N TRP A 63 -2.32 -12.48 4.36
CA TRP A 63 -2.47 -12.18 5.78
C TRP A 63 -1.64 -10.97 6.21
N ASP A 64 -0.42 -10.85 5.70
CA ASP A 64 0.45 -9.75 6.06
C ASP A 64 -0.06 -8.41 5.49
N GLU A 65 -0.53 -8.39 4.23
CA GLU A 65 -1.21 -7.21 3.65
C GLU A 65 -2.49 -6.84 4.41
N ALA A 66 -3.25 -7.84 4.86
CA ALA A 66 -4.45 -7.60 5.67
C ALA A 66 -4.09 -6.97 7.02
N ARG A 67 -2.99 -7.45 7.63
CA ARG A 67 -2.46 -6.87 8.86
C ARG A 67 -1.95 -5.45 8.64
N HIS A 68 -1.34 -5.14 7.50
CA HIS A 68 -0.91 -3.78 7.20
C HIS A 68 -2.10 -2.82 7.10
N SER A 69 -3.20 -3.25 6.45
CA SER A 69 -4.46 -2.50 6.44
C SER A 69 -5.00 -2.22 7.85
N MET A 70 -4.96 -3.24 8.72
CA MET A 70 -5.36 -3.10 10.12
C MET A 70 -4.45 -2.15 10.93
N PHE A 71 -3.18 -1.99 10.58
CA PHE A 71 -2.31 -1.01 11.25
C PHE A 71 -2.82 0.41 11.06
N GLY A 72 -3.25 0.76 9.84
CA GLY A 72 -3.89 2.05 9.56
C GLY A 72 -5.17 2.22 10.37
N GLU A 73 -6.09 1.25 10.28
CA GLU A 73 -7.37 1.25 11.00
C GLU A 73 -7.17 1.45 12.50
N ALA A 74 -6.37 0.57 13.15
CA ALA A 74 -6.14 0.61 14.58
C ALA A 74 -5.51 1.93 15.02
N TRP A 75 -4.61 2.50 14.20
CA TRP A 75 -4.04 3.79 14.53
C TRP A 75 -5.08 4.91 14.50
N PHE A 76 -5.92 5.01 13.47
CA PHE A 76 -6.98 6.03 13.41
C PHE A 76 -7.96 5.88 14.58
N GLU A 77 -8.36 4.66 14.92
CA GLU A 77 -9.27 4.40 16.05
C GLU A 77 -8.67 4.81 17.39
N THR A 78 -7.39 4.49 17.64
CA THR A 78 -6.71 4.88 18.90
C THR A 78 -6.57 6.39 19.06
N HIS A 79 -6.59 7.14 17.96
CA HIS A 79 -6.56 8.60 17.93
C HIS A 79 -7.96 9.24 17.91
N GLY A 80 -9.03 8.43 17.98
CA GLY A 80 -10.41 8.92 17.98
C GLY A 80 -10.86 9.53 16.65
N ILE A 81 -10.22 9.15 15.55
CA ILE A 81 -10.50 9.63 14.21
C ILE A 81 -11.42 8.61 13.52
N ASP A 82 -12.55 9.07 13.00
CA ASP A 82 -13.44 8.23 12.18
C ASP A 82 -12.82 8.03 10.79
N TRP A 83 -12.08 6.93 10.64
CA TRP A 83 -11.39 6.59 9.40
C TRP A 83 -12.35 6.35 8.23
N GLN A 84 -13.65 6.08 8.48
CA GLN A 84 -14.65 5.91 7.43
C GLN A 84 -14.99 7.21 6.72
N THR A 85 -14.60 8.35 7.28
CA THR A 85 -14.75 9.68 6.66
C THR A 85 -13.57 10.05 5.76
N VAL A 86 -12.48 9.28 5.80
CA VAL A 86 -11.28 9.51 4.99
C VAL A 86 -11.53 9.02 3.56
N PRO A 87 -11.30 9.85 2.52
CA PRO A 87 -11.31 9.38 1.15
C PRO A 87 -10.28 8.27 0.94
N HIS A 88 -10.68 7.14 0.33
CA HIS A 88 -9.77 6.05 -0.01
C HIS A 88 -9.43 6.10 -1.50
N ASP A 89 -8.14 6.17 -1.83
CA ASP A 89 -7.64 5.96 -3.21
C ASP A 89 -8.00 4.53 -3.65
N LEU A 90 -8.46 4.31 -4.87
CA LEU A 90 -8.78 2.96 -5.39
C LEU A 90 -7.90 2.58 -6.58
N SER A 91 -6.95 3.43 -6.98
CA SER A 91 -6.16 3.23 -8.21
C SER A 91 -5.39 1.90 -8.23
N PHE A 92 -4.80 1.50 -7.09
CA PHE A 92 -4.05 0.25 -6.95
C PHE A 92 -4.95 -1.00 -6.83
N ALA A 93 -6.25 -0.84 -6.60
CA ALA A 93 -7.21 -1.95 -6.75
C ALA A 93 -7.81 -1.99 -8.16
N SER A 94 -8.26 -0.86 -8.68
CA SER A 94 -9.00 -0.83 -9.95
C SER A 94 -8.15 -1.29 -11.11
N TYR A 95 -6.98 -0.68 -11.33
CA TYR A 95 -6.19 -0.99 -12.53
C TYR A 95 -5.75 -2.46 -12.59
N PRO A 96 -5.13 -3.04 -11.55
CA PRO A 96 -4.69 -4.43 -11.61
C PRO A 96 -5.87 -5.41 -11.72
N ASN A 97 -7.03 -5.09 -11.13
CA ASN A 97 -8.19 -5.97 -11.13
C ASN A 97 -9.06 -5.87 -12.39
N THR A 98 -8.95 -4.79 -13.18
CA THR A 98 -9.74 -4.62 -14.42
C THR A 98 -8.93 -4.73 -15.71
N GLU A 99 -7.64 -4.40 -15.67
CA GLU A 99 -6.81 -4.29 -16.88
C GLU A 99 -5.72 -5.36 -17.00
N LEU A 100 -5.42 -6.10 -15.92
CA LEU A 100 -4.35 -7.10 -15.90
C LEU A 100 -4.87 -8.53 -15.76
N GLU A 101 -4.20 -9.43 -16.46
CA GLU A 101 -4.40 -10.87 -16.31
C GLU A 101 -3.86 -11.36 -14.94
N PRO A 102 -4.32 -12.52 -14.43
CA PRO A 102 -3.98 -12.99 -13.08
C PRO A 102 -2.47 -13.07 -12.79
N ASN A 103 -1.69 -13.47 -13.80
CA ASN A 103 -0.23 -13.55 -13.76
C ASN A 103 0.44 -12.18 -13.70
N GLU A 104 -0.02 -11.24 -14.53
CA GLU A 104 0.49 -9.88 -14.55
C GLU A 104 0.17 -9.13 -13.26
N ARG A 105 -1.00 -9.40 -12.68
CA ARG A 105 -1.44 -8.76 -11.44
C ARG A 105 -0.49 -9.00 -10.26
N TYR A 106 -0.13 -10.26 -10.02
CA TYR A 106 0.80 -10.59 -8.94
C TYR A 106 2.25 -10.19 -9.27
N ALA A 107 2.62 -10.17 -10.55
CA ALA A 107 3.91 -9.64 -10.99
C ALA A 107 4.04 -8.12 -10.80
N LEU A 108 2.93 -7.37 -10.94
CA LEU A 108 2.91 -5.94 -10.61
C LEU A 108 3.12 -5.69 -9.12
N LEU A 109 2.51 -6.52 -8.24
CA LEU A 109 2.72 -6.43 -6.80
C LEU A 109 4.19 -6.70 -6.43
N TYR A 110 4.81 -7.72 -7.01
CA TYR A 110 6.26 -7.97 -6.89
C TYR A 110 7.11 -6.75 -7.27
N ALA A 111 6.74 -6.03 -8.34
CA ALA A 111 7.44 -4.82 -8.75
C ALA A 111 7.30 -3.67 -7.73
N ALA A 112 6.11 -3.53 -7.15
CA ALA A 112 5.82 -2.52 -6.11
C ALA A 112 6.67 -2.75 -4.86
N GLU A 113 6.73 -3.98 -4.36
CA GLU A 113 7.51 -4.37 -3.18
C GLU A 113 9.01 -4.15 -3.39
N HIS A 114 9.52 -4.50 -4.58
CA HIS A 114 10.91 -4.24 -4.94
C HIS A 114 11.25 -2.75 -4.89
N THR A 115 10.32 -1.90 -5.33
CA THR A 115 10.46 -0.44 -5.25
C THR A 115 10.41 0.05 -3.80
N ALA A 116 9.58 -0.56 -2.96
CA ALA A 116 9.45 -0.22 -1.55
C ALA A 116 10.74 -0.50 -0.73
N MET A 117 11.63 -1.37 -1.22
CA MET A 117 12.92 -1.68 -0.59
C MET A 117 14.03 -0.65 -0.84
N ARG A 118 13.77 0.38 -1.66
CA ARG A 118 14.72 1.47 -1.87
C ARG A 118 14.92 2.29 -0.59
N ARG A 119 16.00 3.08 -0.52
CA ARG A 119 16.37 3.84 0.69
C ARG A 119 15.28 4.84 1.10
N ASP A 120 14.57 5.39 0.14
CA ASP A 120 13.44 6.31 0.25
C ASP A 120 12.08 5.60 0.46
N GLY A 121 12.07 4.26 0.51
CA GLY A 121 10.91 3.45 0.82
C GLY A 121 10.74 3.18 2.32
N LYS A 122 10.56 1.91 2.70
CA LYS A 122 10.14 1.49 4.06
C LYS A 122 11.07 2.02 5.18
N ARG A 123 12.38 2.08 4.93
CA ARG A 123 13.34 2.67 5.87
C ARG A 123 13.04 4.13 6.19
N ALA A 124 12.75 4.95 5.18
CA ALA A 124 12.44 6.36 5.38
C ALA A 124 11.09 6.55 6.11
N GLN A 125 10.13 5.66 5.85
CA GLN A 125 8.82 5.65 6.52
C GLN A 125 8.98 5.34 8.02
N HIS A 126 9.79 4.35 8.38
CA HIS A 126 10.13 4.07 9.78
C HIS A 126 10.87 5.25 10.44
N GLU A 127 11.85 5.85 9.76
CA GLU A 127 12.56 7.04 10.28
C GLU A 127 11.62 8.23 10.52
N ALA A 128 10.65 8.47 9.62
CA ALA A 128 9.64 9.51 9.78
C ALA A 128 8.70 9.23 10.97
N ALA A 129 8.26 7.98 11.13
CA ALA A 129 7.44 7.58 12.28
C ALA A 129 8.19 7.79 13.60
N ALA A 130 9.45 7.35 13.69
CA ALA A 130 10.28 7.58 14.87
C ALA A 130 10.51 9.07 15.15
N ALA A 131 10.75 9.88 14.11
CA ALA A 131 10.93 11.33 14.22
C ALA A 131 9.66 12.07 14.65
N SER A 132 8.48 11.50 14.38
CA SER A 132 7.19 12.07 14.83
C SER A 132 6.93 11.90 16.32
N GLY A 133 7.66 11.00 17.01
CA GLY A 133 7.45 10.67 18.42
C GLY A 133 6.29 9.71 18.68
N ASP A 134 5.66 9.18 17.63
CA ASP A 134 4.58 8.21 17.74
C ASP A 134 5.11 6.77 17.87
N ALA A 135 5.07 6.25 19.09
CA ALA A 135 5.57 4.91 19.41
C ALA A 135 4.75 3.79 18.72
N LEU A 136 3.44 4.00 18.54
CA LEU A 136 2.58 3.00 17.91
C LEU A 136 2.84 2.94 16.41
N ALA A 137 2.91 4.11 15.75
CA ALA A 137 3.25 4.18 14.34
C ALA A 137 4.64 3.61 14.06
N THR A 138 5.63 3.91 14.92
CA THR A 138 6.98 3.35 14.80
C THR A 138 6.96 1.83 14.85
N LEU A 139 6.21 1.24 15.78
CA LEU A 139 6.05 -0.21 15.90
C LEU A 139 5.39 -0.81 14.64
N TYR A 140 4.34 -0.17 14.13
CA TYR A 140 3.67 -0.64 12.91
C TYR A 140 4.59 -0.59 11.69
N GLN A 141 5.37 0.47 11.53
CA GLN A 141 6.33 0.56 10.42
C GLN A 141 7.47 -0.47 10.53
N ASP A 142 7.87 -0.84 11.74
CA ASP A 142 8.87 -1.90 11.95
C ASP A 142 8.34 -3.27 11.50
N PHE A 143 7.11 -3.62 11.90
CA PHE A 143 6.46 -4.86 11.46
C PHE A 143 6.22 -4.88 9.94
N ASP A 144 5.66 -3.81 9.40
CA ASP A 144 5.43 -3.64 7.98
C ASP A 144 6.71 -3.81 7.16
N TRP A 145 7.81 -3.16 7.59
CA TRP A 145 9.10 -3.33 6.92
C TRP A 145 9.61 -4.77 6.99
N ALA A 146 9.47 -5.45 8.13
CA ALA A 146 9.89 -6.84 8.27
C ALA A 146 9.12 -7.78 7.33
N ASP A 147 7.83 -7.53 7.13
CA ASP A 147 6.99 -8.31 6.21
C ASP A 147 7.36 -8.07 4.76
N GLU A 148 7.60 -6.83 4.38
CA GLU A 148 7.91 -6.44 3.01
C GLU A 148 9.24 -7.01 2.52
N VAL A 149 10.20 -7.19 3.43
CA VAL A 149 11.41 -7.98 3.14
C VAL A 149 11.07 -9.43 2.80
N LEU A 150 10.09 -10.03 3.49
CA LEU A 150 9.62 -11.37 3.20
C LEU A 150 8.77 -11.43 1.91
N HIS A 151 7.93 -10.43 1.64
CA HIS A 151 7.00 -10.40 0.50
C HIS A 151 7.75 -10.51 -0.83
N VAL A 152 8.84 -9.74 -1.00
CA VAL A 152 9.71 -9.82 -2.18
C VAL A 152 10.18 -11.26 -2.45
N HIS A 153 10.52 -12.00 -1.39
CA HIS A 153 10.96 -13.38 -1.51
C HIS A 153 9.82 -14.35 -1.80
N LEU A 154 8.66 -14.16 -1.18
CA LEU A 154 7.46 -14.97 -1.43
C LEU A 154 6.96 -14.77 -2.87
N ALA A 155 6.81 -13.52 -3.31
CA ALA A 155 6.34 -13.17 -4.63
C ALA A 155 7.25 -13.75 -5.72
N ARG A 156 8.58 -13.58 -5.59
CA ARG A 156 9.55 -14.20 -6.51
C ARG A 156 9.43 -15.72 -6.56
N ARG A 157 9.32 -16.39 -5.41
CA ARG A 157 9.22 -17.86 -5.35
C ARG A 157 7.95 -18.37 -6.01
N VAL A 158 6.82 -17.72 -5.71
CA VAL A 158 5.52 -18.05 -6.30
C VAL A 158 5.53 -17.85 -7.82
N LEU A 159 6.02 -16.70 -8.28
CA LEU A 159 6.03 -16.35 -9.71
C LEU A 159 6.95 -17.27 -10.53
N LEU A 160 8.10 -17.67 -9.99
CA LEU A 160 8.99 -18.64 -10.66
C LEU A 160 8.48 -20.10 -10.57
N ALA A 161 7.63 -20.41 -9.60
CA ALA A 161 7.05 -21.75 -9.47
C ALA A 161 5.81 -21.95 -10.35
N HIS A 162 5.09 -20.88 -10.70
CA HIS A 162 3.78 -20.99 -11.34
C HIS A 162 3.64 -20.24 -12.66
N VAL A 163 4.44 -19.20 -12.93
CA VAL A 163 4.20 -18.27 -14.06
C VAL A 163 5.40 -18.16 -15.00
N TYR A 164 6.60 -17.90 -14.48
CA TYR A 164 7.79 -17.58 -15.27
C TYR A 164 8.86 -18.67 -15.13
N GLU A 165 9.57 -18.98 -16.22
CA GLU A 165 10.63 -20.00 -16.19
C GLU A 165 11.92 -19.46 -15.59
N THR A 166 12.20 -18.17 -15.79
CA THR A 166 13.45 -17.53 -15.35
C THR A 166 13.22 -16.23 -14.59
N THR A 167 14.17 -15.88 -13.71
CA THR A 167 14.18 -14.56 -13.05
C THR A 167 14.22 -13.42 -14.06
N LYS A 168 14.95 -13.59 -15.17
CA LYS A 168 15.07 -12.55 -16.18
C LYS A 168 13.72 -12.20 -16.80
N GLU A 169 12.92 -13.20 -17.14
CA GLU A 169 11.57 -13.00 -17.69
C GLU A 169 10.64 -12.33 -16.70
N LEU A 170 10.71 -12.75 -15.43
CA LEU A 170 9.96 -12.13 -14.33
C LEU A 170 10.33 -10.64 -14.19
N ASP A 171 11.61 -10.32 -14.06
CA ASP A 171 12.07 -8.95 -13.86
C ASP A 171 11.70 -8.06 -15.06
N GLU A 172 11.86 -8.55 -16.29
CA GLU A 172 11.45 -7.82 -17.51
C GLU A 172 9.93 -7.60 -17.56
N ALA A 173 9.11 -8.54 -17.09
CA ALA A 173 7.66 -8.38 -17.01
C ALA A 173 7.28 -7.37 -15.92
N ALA A 174 7.87 -7.49 -14.74
CA ALA A 174 7.68 -6.60 -13.61
C ALA A 174 8.00 -5.14 -13.96
N ASP A 175 9.14 -4.90 -14.62
CA ASP A 175 9.54 -3.56 -15.07
C ASP A 175 8.52 -2.95 -16.04
N ARG A 176 8.06 -3.72 -17.05
CA ARG A 176 7.05 -3.24 -18.01
C ARG A 176 5.72 -2.91 -17.34
N LEU A 177 5.27 -3.75 -16.41
CA LEU A 177 4.03 -3.57 -15.67
C LEU A 177 4.13 -2.34 -14.76
N TRP A 178 5.26 -2.17 -14.07
CA TRP A 178 5.51 -1.01 -13.23
C TRP A 178 5.55 0.28 -14.04
N GLU A 179 6.24 0.31 -15.18
CA GLU A 179 6.25 1.47 -16.08
C GLU A 179 4.85 1.82 -16.60
N ALA A 180 4.02 0.82 -16.90
CA ALA A 180 2.63 1.04 -17.30
C ALA A 180 1.79 1.59 -16.14
N PHE A 181 1.98 1.02 -14.96
CA PHE A 181 1.31 1.47 -13.76
C PHE A 181 1.70 2.90 -13.40
N ASP A 182 2.99 3.27 -13.40
CA ASP A 182 3.49 4.58 -12.96
C ASP A 182 2.98 5.74 -13.84
N ARG A 183 2.70 5.47 -15.13
CA ARG A 183 2.04 6.43 -16.02
C ARG A 183 0.61 6.77 -15.60
N ILE A 184 -0.09 5.87 -14.92
CA ILE A 184 -1.48 6.09 -14.49
C ILE A 184 -1.52 7.17 -13.42
N PRO A 185 -0.84 7.04 -12.25
CA PRO A 185 -0.74 8.11 -11.26
C PRO A 185 -0.19 9.43 -11.83
N GLU A 186 0.70 9.40 -12.82
CA GLU A 186 1.20 10.62 -13.46
C GLU A 186 0.08 11.36 -14.22
N ALA A 187 -0.63 10.67 -15.12
CA ALA A 187 -1.75 11.24 -15.85
C ALA A 187 -2.89 11.67 -14.92
N ASP A 188 -3.13 10.88 -13.89
CA ASP A 188 -4.13 11.07 -12.85
C ASP A 188 -3.85 12.33 -12.00
N ARG A 189 -2.58 12.57 -11.63
CA ARG A 189 -2.13 13.81 -10.94
C ARG A 189 -2.22 15.07 -11.80
N ALA A 190 -2.24 14.94 -13.13
CA ALA A 190 -2.37 16.08 -14.03
C ALA A 190 -3.82 16.61 -14.13
N LEU A 191 -4.81 15.85 -13.63
CA LEU A 191 -6.20 16.26 -13.61
C LEU A 191 -6.46 17.35 -12.54
N PRO A 192 -7.37 18.31 -12.78
CA PRO A 192 -7.75 19.30 -11.77
C PRO A 192 -8.50 18.62 -10.62
N ARG A 193 -7.93 18.66 -9.41
CA ARG A 193 -8.44 17.96 -8.22
C ARG A 193 -8.65 18.87 -7.02
N SER A 194 -9.62 18.49 -6.18
CA SER A 194 -9.78 19.06 -4.84
C SER A 194 -8.66 18.56 -3.93
N ASP A 195 -7.98 19.47 -3.24
CA ASP A 195 -6.97 19.14 -2.23
C ASP A 195 -7.65 18.72 -0.92
N TRP A 196 -8.00 17.44 -0.82
CA TRP A 196 -8.67 16.93 0.37
C TRP A 196 -7.71 16.67 1.52
N TRP A 197 -6.43 16.38 1.23
CA TRP A 197 -5.48 15.96 2.27
C TRP A 197 -5.16 17.13 3.20
N ASP A 198 -4.84 18.29 2.64
CA ASP A 198 -4.54 19.48 3.45
C ASP A 198 -5.78 19.92 4.26
N GLU A 199 -6.98 19.85 3.68
CA GLU A 199 -8.24 20.15 4.38
C GLU A 199 -8.51 19.14 5.51
N PHE A 200 -8.38 17.85 5.23
CA PHE A 200 -8.56 16.78 6.21
C PHE A 200 -7.54 16.90 7.33
N TYR A 201 -6.25 17.01 7.01
CA TYR A 201 -5.17 17.10 7.98
C TYR A 201 -5.33 18.33 8.88
N ALA A 202 -5.66 19.49 8.32
CA ALA A 202 -5.96 20.70 9.09
C ALA A 202 -7.17 20.51 10.02
N GLY A 203 -8.24 19.87 9.51
CA GLY A 203 -9.42 19.53 10.29
C GLY A 203 -9.07 18.65 11.50
N VAL A 204 -8.33 17.56 11.29
CA VAL A 204 -8.00 16.62 12.36
C VAL A 204 -7.00 17.20 13.37
N ARG A 205 -5.97 17.94 12.94
CA ARG A 205 -5.05 18.62 13.86
C ARG A 205 -5.77 19.57 14.82
N SER A 206 -6.84 20.20 14.38
CA SER A 206 -7.63 21.11 15.21
C SER A 206 -8.39 20.40 16.35
N TYR A 207 -8.69 19.10 16.20
CA TYR A 207 -9.30 18.28 17.26
C TYR A 207 -8.25 17.82 18.29
N SER A 208 -7.04 17.47 17.84
CA SER A 208 -5.96 16.98 18.71
C SER A 208 -5.36 18.04 19.64
N THR A 209 -5.48 19.34 19.31
CA THR A 209 -5.03 20.43 20.20
C THR A 209 -6.02 20.76 21.33
N VAL A 210 -7.24 20.19 21.30
CA VAL A 210 -8.31 20.49 22.26
C VAL A 210 -8.46 19.42 23.34
N SER A 211 -7.77 18.28 23.24
CA SER A 211 -7.84 17.22 24.25
C SER A 211 -6.46 16.90 24.83
N PRO A 212 -6.05 17.56 25.92
CA PRO A 212 -5.01 17.02 26.77
C PRO A 212 -5.61 15.82 27.51
N ARG A 213 -5.09 14.62 27.24
CA ARG A 213 -5.15 13.54 28.23
C ARG A 213 -4.05 13.78 29.28
#